data_AF-A0A836ESS2-F1
#
_entry.id   AF-A0A836ESS2-F1
#
_cell.length_a   1.000
_cell.length_b   1.000
_cell.length_c   1.000
_cell.angle_alpha   90.00
_cell.angle_beta   90.00
_cell.angle_gamma   90.00
#
_symmetry.space_group_name_H-M   'P 1'
#
loop_
_entity.id
_entity.type
_entity.pdbx_description
1 polymer ?
#
loop_
_entity_poly.entity_id
_entity_poly.type
_entity_poly.pdbx_seq_one_letter_code
_entity_poly.pdbx_strand_id
1 'polypeptide(L)'
;MKYAGAKNNKEAMEHAALLSRDSIACVNKSNLEEIITTASENNVRLRKKLDLVKYEKEKHERTLNILQTENKVLAHRRGHCVFKKKTENPMKKKIETLEVQLEHIRMMQIKANIARMKYRSVCSELKEKSVLYASSLKNLEDGIKQQENEIKRLQARLMRKGVKEEAIELKDSTQETLVKEEIEETNSSKKRDSIIKEYRQRVAERRMELERLERMIFHTRPRDDFETRGKNRVQVQEDMIKDELARLEEAFAKLQNATGVSRSEEVLNRFLGQKATKESLQKMRTATEQEKMVLEKRRQELNAEIEMRKFSETKTAEQNAEVVAKLNLQIDEQRSRRERAENASRRIRELLNEVTGILYKLCEKFQRWSLTTQDRFRHVTDTPLLENIKMDDTLAIIELLGNKVKHGMDVLNASDKYLETMDEALLDKLETLSIATTSVEGRTMRVNSGGPLFPRFPSCATLAAPLSEDEDEVPSRNALKRQAQLLVDTKSRRKGFTFRR
;
A
#
# COMPACT_ATOMS: atom_id res chain seq x y z
N MET A 1 -7.07 -31.01 99.63
CA MET A 1 -6.29 -31.98 100.44
C MET A 1 -5.45 -31.20 101.44
N LYS A 2 -5.61 -31.50 102.74
CA LYS A 2 -4.97 -30.90 103.93
C LYS A 2 -5.63 -29.63 104.51
N TYR A 3 -6.87 -29.79 104.98
CA TYR A 3 -7.41 -29.09 106.16
C TYR A 3 -7.28 -30.04 107.35
N ALA A 4 -6.26 -29.86 108.21
CA ALA A 4 -6.12 -30.58 109.48
C ALA A 4 -5.15 -29.83 110.37
N GLY A 5 -5.66 -28.90 111.18
CA GLY A 5 -4.84 -28.12 112.10
C GLY A 5 -5.61 -27.17 113.02
N ALA A 6 -6.92 -27.37 113.20
CA ALA A 6 -7.75 -26.52 114.05
C ALA A 6 -8.21 -27.20 115.35
N LYS A 7 -7.71 -28.42 115.66
CA LYS A 7 -8.18 -29.23 116.79
C LYS A 7 -7.43 -29.04 118.11
N ASN A 8 -6.26 -28.37 118.12
CA ASN A 8 -5.43 -28.25 119.35
C ASN A 8 -5.68 -26.96 120.17
N ASN A 9 -6.53 -26.04 119.73
CA ASN A 9 -6.77 -24.79 120.48
C ASN A 9 -7.87 -24.90 121.54
N LYS A 10 -8.66 -25.99 121.56
CA LYS A 10 -9.73 -26.16 122.56
C LYS A 10 -9.19 -26.76 123.86
N GLU A 11 -8.28 -27.72 123.77
CA GLU A 11 -7.62 -28.36 124.92
C GLU A 11 -6.61 -27.42 125.62
N ALA A 12 -5.91 -26.56 124.86
CA ALA A 12 -5.02 -25.54 125.45
C ALA A 12 -5.80 -24.44 126.21
N MET A 13 -7.04 -24.15 125.78
CA MET A 13 -7.90 -23.16 126.44
C MET A 13 -8.56 -23.72 127.71
N GLU A 14 -8.89 -25.02 127.74
CA GLU A 14 -9.40 -25.71 128.93
C GLU A 14 -8.31 -25.89 130.02
N HIS A 15 -7.05 -26.16 129.65
CA HIS A 15 -5.95 -26.20 130.61
C HIS A 15 -5.58 -24.82 131.20
N ALA A 16 -5.69 -23.73 130.42
CA ALA A 16 -5.45 -22.38 130.92
C ALA A 16 -6.58 -21.90 131.86
N ALA A 17 -7.82 -22.34 131.64
CA ALA A 17 -8.96 -22.00 132.49
C ALA A 17 -8.92 -22.69 133.87
N LEU A 18 -8.29 -23.87 133.97
CA LEU A 18 -8.17 -24.62 135.23
C LEU A 18 -7.03 -24.12 136.14
N LEU A 19 -5.97 -23.53 135.59
CA LEU A 19 -4.89 -22.92 136.39
C LEU A 19 -5.23 -21.51 136.92
N SER A 20 -6.30 -20.89 136.44
CA SER A 20 -6.72 -19.55 136.85
C SER A 20 -7.64 -19.54 138.09
N ARG A 21 -8.02 -20.70 138.64
CA ARG A 21 -9.09 -20.81 139.65
C ARG A 21 -8.62 -21.11 141.08
N ASP A 22 -7.32 -21.37 141.30
CA ASP A 22 -6.77 -21.79 142.61
C ASP A 22 -5.72 -20.84 143.24
N SER A 23 -5.70 -19.53 142.91
CA SER A 23 -4.83 -18.54 143.60
C SER A 23 -5.56 -17.30 144.13
N ILE A 24 -6.82 -17.46 144.57
CA ILE A 24 -7.54 -16.41 145.30
C ILE A 24 -7.75 -16.87 146.74
N ALA A 25 -6.72 -16.73 147.57
CA ALA A 25 -6.83 -16.76 149.04
C ALA A 25 -5.48 -16.47 149.69
N CYS A 26 -5.01 -15.23 149.60
CA CYS A 26 -4.12 -14.63 150.60
C CYS A 26 -4.33 -13.12 150.58
N VAL A 27 -5.35 -12.71 151.34
CA VAL A 27 -5.49 -11.35 151.87
C VAL A 27 -4.20 -11.01 152.59
N ASN A 28 -3.52 -9.94 152.16
CA ASN A 28 -2.89 -8.96 153.04
C ASN A 28 -2.53 -7.72 152.21
N LYS A 29 -2.73 -6.56 152.84
CA LYS A 29 -2.70 -5.22 152.25
C LYS A 29 -1.36 -4.94 151.52
N SER A 30 -1.36 -5.12 150.20
CA SER A 30 -0.40 -4.54 149.26
C SER A 30 -1.13 -3.47 148.44
N ASN A 31 -0.49 -2.32 148.23
CA ASN A 31 -1.11 -1.10 147.72
C ASN A 31 -1.85 -1.30 146.38
N LEU A 32 -3.05 -0.72 146.25
CA LEU A 32 -3.84 -0.68 145.00
C LEU A 32 -3.00 -0.17 143.80
N GLU A 33 -2.05 0.72 144.08
CA GLU A 33 -1.05 1.25 143.15
C GLU A 33 -0.24 0.15 142.44
N GLU A 34 0.17 -0.89 143.17
CA GLU A 34 1.05 -1.95 142.69
C GLU A 34 0.33 -2.94 141.75
N ILE A 35 -0.98 -3.11 141.97
CA ILE A 35 -1.87 -3.87 141.06
C ILE A 35 -2.11 -3.06 139.78
N ILE A 36 -2.27 -1.73 139.89
CA ILE A 36 -2.45 -0.85 138.73
C ILE A 36 -1.18 -0.78 137.89
N THR A 37 0.01 -0.72 138.50
CA THR A 37 1.28 -0.72 137.76
C THR A 37 1.51 -2.05 137.05
N THR A 38 1.33 -3.19 137.72
CA THR A 38 1.45 -4.52 137.08
C THR A 38 0.42 -4.75 135.97
N ALA A 39 -0.83 -4.29 136.14
CA ALA A 39 -1.84 -4.33 135.09
C ALA A 39 -1.46 -3.43 133.89
N SER A 40 -0.90 -2.25 134.16
CA SER A 40 -0.43 -1.31 133.12
C SER A 40 0.76 -1.89 132.35
N GLU A 41 1.74 -2.48 133.03
CA GLU A 41 2.88 -3.17 132.43
C GLU A 41 2.43 -4.35 131.55
N ASN A 42 1.46 -5.14 132.03
CA ASN A 42 0.86 -6.22 131.24
C ASN A 42 0.13 -5.68 130.00
N ASN A 43 -0.59 -4.55 130.12
CA ASN A 43 -1.25 -3.90 128.99
C ASN A 43 -0.22 -3.45 127.93
N VAL A 44 0.89 -2.85 128.36
CA VAL A 44 2.01 -2.47 127.48
C VAL A 44 2.62 -3.70 126.81
N ARG A 45 2.83 -4.80 127.55
CA ARG A 45 3.35 -6.06 127.00
C ARG A 45 2.41 -6.66 125.96
N LEU A 46 1.10 -6.65 126.22
CA LEU A 46 0.09 -7.14 125.29
C LEU A 46 -0.03 -6.27 124.04
N ARG A 47 0.06 -4.93 124.17
CA ARG A 47 0.12 -4.02 123.01
C ARG A 47 1.33 -4.31 122.14
N LYS A 48 2.53 -4.46 122.73
CA LYS A 48 3.75 -4.83 121.99
C LYS A 48 3.59 -6.17 121.24
N LYS A 49 2.98 -7.18 121.88
CA LYS A 49 2.69 -8.46 121.21
C LYS A 49 1.67 -8.31 120.07
N LEU A 50 0.63 -7.50 120.27
CA LEU A 50 -0.37 -7.23 119.24
C LEU A 50 0.24 -6.51 118.03
N ASP A 51 1.11 -5.53 118.27
CA ASP A 51 1.80 -4.80 117.21
C ASP A 51 2.75 -5.70 116.43
N LEU A 52 3.45 -6.63 117.11
CA LEU A 52 4.29 -7.64 116.45
C LEU A 52 3.46 -8.56 115.54
N VAL A 53 2.31 -9.06 116.03
CA VAL A 53 1.40 -9.91 115.24
C VAL A 53 0.82 -9.15 114.06
N LYS A 54 0.46 -7.87 114.23
CA LYS A 54 0.01 -7.00 113.12
C LYS A 54 1.09 -6.85 112.05
N TYR A 55 2.34 -6.61 112.47
CA TYR A 55 3.47 -6.49 111.56
C TYR A 55 3.71 -7.79 110.77
N GLU A 56 3.67 -8.95 111.43
CA GLU A 56 3.83 -10.24 110.75
C GLU A 56 2.69 -10.52 109.76
N LYS A 57 1.44 -10.22 110.14
CA LYS A 57 0.29 -10.35 109.25
C LYS A 57 0.47 -9.49 108.00
N GLU A 58 0.84 -8.23 108.17
CA GLU A 58 1.01 -7.29 107.06
C GLU A 58 2.17 -7.72 106.14
N LYS A 59 3.26 -8.25 106.71
CA LYS A 59 4.37 -8.83 105.94
C LYS A 59 3.89 -10.01 105.08
N HIS A 60 3.12 -10.93 105.65
CA HIS A 60 2.57 -12.08 104.90
C HIS A 60 1.59 -11.64 103.80
N GLU A 61 0.76 -10.65 104.07
CA GLU A 61 -0.19 -10.10 103.10
C GLU A 61 0.52 -9.46 101.90
N ARG A 62 1.61 -8.71 102.14
CA ARG A 62 2.46 -8.17 101.06
C ARG A 62 3.08 -9.29 100.22
N THR A 63 3.62 -10.34 100.85
CA THR A 63 4.18 -11.48 100.12
C THR A 63 3.13 -12.21 99.27
N LEU A 64 1.91 -12.39 99.80
CA LEU A 64 0.82 -13.02 99.07
C LEU A 64 0.43 -12.20 97.83
N ASN A 65 0.33 -10.88 97.96
CA ASN A 65 0.01 -9.99 96.85
C ASN A 65 1.06 -10.04 95.74
N ILE A 66 2.36 -10.11 96.10
CA ILE A 66 3.46 -10.27 95.13
C ILE A 66 3.33 -11.61 94.37
N LEU A 67 3.07 -12.71 95.08
CA LEU A 67 2.92 -14.02 94.42
C LEU A 67 1.68 -14.07 93.52
N GLN A 68 0.59 -13.41 93.92
CA GLN A 68 -0.61 -13.33 93.08
C GLN A 68 -0.38 -12.54 91.79
N THR A 69 0.35 -11.43 91.84
CA THR A 69 0.66 -10.64 90.63
C THR A 69 1.59 -11.41 89.71
N GLU A 70 2.61 -12.09 90.25
CA GLU A 70 3.52 -12.93 89.47
C GLU A 70 2.79 -14.09 88.76
N ASN A 71 1.87 -14.76 89.45
CA ASN A 71 1.11 -15.87 88.86
C ASN A 71 0.18 -15.39 87.72
N LYS A 72 -0.42 -14.19 87.87
CA LYS A 72 -1.19 -13.55 86.78
C LYS A 72 -0.30 -13.29 85.57
N VAL A 73 0.90 -12.75 85.76
CA VAL A 73 1.86 -12.50 84.66
C VAL A 73 2.26 -13.80 83.96
N LEU A 74 2.55 -14.86 84.73
CA LEU A 74 2.91 -16.17 84.18
C LEU A 74 1.75 -16.80 83.38
N ALA A 75 0.51 -16.69 83.86
CA ALA A 75 -0.67 -17.18 83.14
C ALA A 75 -0.84 -16.48 81.77
N HIS A 76 -0.67 -15.15 81.72
CA HIS A 76 -0.73 -14.39 80.48
C HIS A 76 0.40 -14.78 79.52
N ARG A 77 1.62 -14.98 80.04
CA ARG A 77 2.78 -15.40 79.23
C ARG A 77 2.60 -16.81 78.65
N ARG A 78 2.00 -17.72 79.42
CA ARG A 78 1.70 -19.10 78.97
C ARG A 78 0.62 -19.11 77.89
N GLY A 79 -0.43 -18.30 78.03
CA GLY A 79 -1.44 -18.13 76.99
C GLY A 79 -0.85 -17.62 75.68
N HIS A 80 0.04 -16.63 75.74
CA HIS A 80 0.60 -16.00 74.54
C HIS A 80 1.61 -16.89 73.77
N CYS A 81 2.35 -17.75 74.46
CA CYS A 81 3.30 -18.67 73.82
C CYS A 81 2.63 -19.89 73.16
N VAL A 82 1.47 -20.34 73.66
CA VAL A 82 0.78 -21.52 73.12
C VAL A 82 0.03 -21.20 71.82
N PHE A 83 -0.44 -19.95 71.64
CA PHE A 83 -1.14 -19.53 70.41
C PHE A 83 -0.24 -19.20 69.21
N LYS A 84 1.05 -18.94 69.41
CA LYS A 84 1.97 -18.70 68.28
C LYS A 84 2.48 -19.99 67.61
N LYS A 85 2.41 -21.14 68.29
CA LYS A 85 2.98 -22.42 67.79
C LYS A 85 1.96 -23.40 67.18
N LYS A 86 0.65 -23.09 67.18
CA LYS A 86 -0.41 -24.00 66.68
C LYS A 86 -1.25 -23.44 65.52
N THR A 87 -0.77 -22.42 64.80
CA THR A 87 -1.61 -21.67 63.85
C THR A 87 -0.99 -21.50 62.46
N GLU A 88 -0.27 -22.50 61.96
CA GLU A 88 -0.35 -22.76 60.51
C GLU A 88 -1.65 -23.52 60.24
N ASN A 89 -2.74 -22.78 60.10
CA ASN A 89 -4.06 -23.35 59.83
C ASN A 89 -4.02 -24.11 58.47
N PRO A 90 -4.36 -25.40 58.41
CA PRO A 90 -4.37 -26.16 57.15
C PRO A 90 -5.29 -25.54 56.09
N MET A 91 -6.32 -24.78 56.50
CA MET A 91 -7.14 -24.00 55.57
C MET A 91 -6.36 -22.86 54.92
N LYS A 92 -5.43 -22.22 55.63
CA LYS A 92 -4.61 -21.13 55.08
C LYS A 92 -3.72 -21.64 53.94
N LYS A 93 -3.03 -22.77 54.15
CA LYS A 93 -2.23 -23.42 53.10
C LYS A 93 -3.08 -23.83 51.88
N LYS A 94 -4.31 -24.31 52.12
CA LYS A 94 -5.24 -24.66 51.04
C LYS A 94 -5.71 -23.43 50.26
N ILE A 95 -5.98 -22.32 50.93
CA ILE A 95 -6.31 -21.03 50.30
C ILE A 95 -5.13 -20.54 49.45
N GLU A 96 -3.92 -20.50 50.01
CA GLU A 96 -2.70 -20.12 49.29
C GLU A 96 -2.47 -20.98 48.04
N THR A 97 -2.70 -22.30 48.13
CA THR A 97 -2.58 -23.22 46.98
C THR A 97 -3.64 -22.93 45.90
N LEU A 98 -4.89 -22.69 46.30
CA LEU A 98 -5.98 -22.37 45.38
C LEU A 98 -5.78 -21.01 44.71
N GLU A 99 -5.23 -20.03 45.41
CA GLU A 99 -4.87 -18.72 44.84
C GLU A 99 -3.79 -18.84 43.78
N VAL A 100 -2.74 -19.62 44.05
CA VAL A 100 -1.68 -19.91 43.06
C VAL A 100 -2.25 -20.63 41.83
N GLN A 101 -3.13 -21.62 42.03
CA GLN A 101 -3.79 -22.32 40.94
C GLN A 101 -4.70 -21.39 40.12
N LEU A 102 -5.47 -20.53 40.78
CA LEU A 102 -6.33 -19.54 40.13
C LEU A 102 -5.51 -18.58 39.27
N GLU A 103 -4.38 -18.09 39.79
CA GLU A 103 -3.52 -17.17 39.06
C GLU A 103 -2.81 -17.86 37.88
N HIS A 104 -2.42 -19.13 38.05
CA HIS A 104 -1.93 -19.95 36.95
C HIS A 104 -2.99 -20.11 35.84
N ILE A 105 -4.24 -20.40 36.20
CA ILE A 105 -5.35 -20.51 35.23
C ILE A 105 -5.60 -19.17 34.53
N ARG A 106 -5.59 -18.04 35.26
CA ARG A 106 -5.72 -16.70 34.67
C ARG A 106 -4.60 -16.40 33.69
N MET A 107 -3.35 -16.69 34.06
CA MET A 107 -2.21 -16.55 33.17
C MET A 107 -2.37 -17.41 31.91
N MET A 108 -2.82 -18.67 32.04
CA MET A 108 -3.10 -19.54 30.91
C MET A 108 -4.21 -18.99 30.01
N GLN A 109 -5.27 -18.42 30.59
CA GLN A 109 -6.34 -17.77 29.84
C GLN A 109 -5.84 -16.54 29.07
N ILE A 110 -4.98 -15.72 29.67
CA ILE A 110 -4.34 -14.58 29.00
C ILE A 110 -3.48 -15.07 27.83
N LYS A 111 -2.64 -16.08 28.03
CA LYS A 111 -1.81 -16.68 26.96
C LYS A 111 -2.67 -17.22 25.81
N ALA A 112 -3.75 -17.95 26.13
CA ALA A 112 -4.69 -18.45 25.13
C ALA A 112 -5.40 -17.32 24.36
N ASN A 113 -5.77 -16.24 25.03
CA ASN A 113 -6.37 -15.07 24.40
C ASN A 113 -5.38 -14.36 23.46
N ILE A 114 -4.12 -14.18 23.88
CA ILE A 114 -3.06 -13.62 23.03
C ILE A 114 -2.85 -14.48 21.78
N ALA A 115 -2.76 -15.80 21.94
CA ALA A 115 -2.65 -16.72 20.81
C ALA A 115 -3.86 -16.59 19.87
N ARG A 116 -5.08 -16.58 20.40
CA ARG A 116 -6.31 -16.40 19.61
C ARG A 116 -6.32 -15.07 18.85
N MET A 117 -5.88 -13.97 19.48
CA MET A 117 -5.77 -12.67 18.82
C MET A 117 -4.76 -12.70 17.68
N LYS A 118 -3.59 -13.32 17.88
CA LYS A 118 -2.58 -13.48 16.83
C LYS A 118 -3.12 -14.27 15.64
N TYR A 119 -3.74 -15.43 15.88
CA TYR A 119 -4.34 -16.22 14.80
C TYR A 119 -5.43 -15.46 14.06
N ARG A 120 -6.27 -14.68 14.77
CA ARG A 120 -7.28 -13.83 14.11
C ARG A 120 -6.67 -12.74 13.23
N SER A 121 -5.57 -12.11 13.67
CA SER A 121 -4.84 -11.13 12.85
C SER A 121 -4.32 -11.78 11.57
N VAL A 122 -3.60 -12.89 11.70
CA VAL A 122 -3.04 -13.64 10.57
C VAL A 122 -4.13 -14.09 9.60
N CYS A 123 -5.25 -14.62 10.10
CA CYS A 123 -6.39 -14.99 9.25
C CYS A 123 -7.02 -13.79 8.52
N SER A 124 -7.03 -12.60 9.14
CA SER A 124 -7.58 -11.40 8.52
C SER A 124 -6.66 -10.89 7.41
N GLU A 125 -5.36 -10.84 7.65
CA GLU A 125 -4.33 -10.48 6.66
C GLU A 125 -4.31 -11.46 5.48
N LEU A 126 -4.42 -12.77 5.75
CA LEU A 126 -4.51 -13.79 4.70
C LEU A 126 -5.75 -13.61 3.82
N LYS A 127 -6.90 -13.28 4.41
CA LYS A 127 -8.13 -13.00 3.66
C LYS A 127 -7.99 -11.74 2.81
N GLU A 128 -7.42 -10.67 3.36
CA GLU A 128 -7.16 -9.44 2.62
C GLU A 128 -6.22 -9.72 1.42
N LYS A 129 -5.10 -10.39 1.65
CA LYS A 129 -4.18 -10.81 0.58
C LYS A 129 -4.88 -11.69 -0.47
N SER A 130 -5.75 -12.61 -0.05
CA SER A 130 -6.49 -13.46 -1.00
C SER A 130 -7.38 -12.66 -1.94
N VAL A 131 -8.02 -11.59 -1.45
CA VAL A 131 -8.85 -10.70 -2.27
C VAL A 131 -7.98 -9.88 -3.22
N LEU A 132 -6.83 -9.39 -2.75
CA LEU A 132 -5.88 -8.65 -3.58
C LEU A 132 -5.31 -9.52 -4.70
N TYR A 133 -4.96 -10.78 -4.43
CA TYR A 133 -4.49 -11.71 -5.47
C TYR A 133 -5.60 -12.04 -6.47
N ALA A 134 -6.84 -12.23 -6.01
CA ALA A 134 -7.97 -12.47 -6.91
C ALA A 134 -8.24 -11.28 -7.85
N SER A 135 -8.15 -10.04 -7.34
CA SER A 135 -8.33 -8.85 -8.18
C SER A 135 -7.16 -8.62 -9.13
N SER A 136 -5.92 -8.84 -8.68
CA SER A 136 -4.72 -8.78 -9.51
C SER A 136 -4.76 -9.82 -10.64
N LEU A 137 -5.16 -11.05 -10.34
CA LEU A 137 -5.31 -12.12 -11.32
C LEU A 137 -6.35 -11.74 -12.38
N LYS A 138 -7.53 -11.26 -11.96
CA LYS A 138 -8.57 -10.82 -12.89
C LYS A 138 -8.09 -9.70 -13.82
N ASN A 139 -7.35 -8.71 -13.29
CA ASN A 139 -6.81 -7.63 -14.11
C ASN A 139 -5.80 -8.16 -15.15
N LEU A 140 -4.97 -9.14 -14.78
CA LEU A 140 -4.06 -9.80 -15.72
C LEU A 140 -4.81 -10.60 -16.78
N GLU A 141 -5.84 -11.36 -16.40
CA GLU A 141 -6.70 -12.10 -17.34
C GLU A 141 -7.40 -11.16 -18.34
N ASP A 142 -7.94 -10.05 -17.85
CA ASP A 142 -8.56 -9.02 -18.69
C ASP A 142 -7.53 -8.38 -19.64
N GLY A 143 -6.30 -8.14 -19.16
CA GLY A 143 -5.19 -7.66 -19.98
C GLY A 143 -4.78 -8.63 -21.09
N ILE A 144 -4.64 -9.93 -20.77
CA ILE A 144 -4.35 -10.98 -21.74
C ILE A 144 -5.46 -11.05 -22.79
N LYS A 145 -6.72 -11.01 -22.38
CA LYS A 145 -7.86 -11.04 -23.30
C LYS A 145 -7.88 -9.84 -24.24
N GLN A 146 -7.50 -8.65 -23.77
CA GLN A 146 -7.34 -7.48 -24.62
C GLN A 146 -6.22 -7.66 -25.64
N GLN A 147 -5.07 -8.18 -25.21
CA GLN A 147 -3.94 -8.45 -26.10
C GLN A 147 -4.28 -9.50 -27.17
N GLU A 148 -4.95 -10.59 -26.80
CA GLU A 148 -5.43 -11.60 -27.75
C GLU A 148 -6.38 -11.01 -28.80
N ASN A 149 -7.28 -10.13 -28.38
CA ASN A 149 -8.18 -9.44 -29.29
C ASN A 149 -7.43 -8.53 -30.26
N GLU A 150 -6.41 -7.83 -29.80
CA GLU A 150 -5.58 -6.98 -30.66
C GLU A 150 -4.76 -7.81 -31.65
N ILE A 151 -4.16 -8.92 -31.21
CA ILE A 151 -3.46 -9.87 -32.09
C ILE A 151 -4.39 -10.37 -33.19
N LYS A 152 -5.61 -10.80 -32.85
CA LYS A 152 -6.62 -11.23 -33.83
C LYS A 152 -6.96 -10.11 -34.82
N ARG A 153 -7.05 -8.86 -34.34
CA ARG A 153 -7.32 -7.68 -35.17
C ARG A 153 -6.19 -7.40 -36.15
N LEU A 154 -4.94 -7.48 -35.69
CA LEU A 154 -3.74 -7.29 -36.50
C LEU A 154 -3.58 -8.39 -37.54
N GLN A 155 -3.80 -9.66 -37.17
CA GLN A 155 -3.82 -10.79 -38.11
C GLN A 155 -4.88 -10.59 -39.20
N ALA A 156 -6.10 -10.19 -38.84
CA ALA A 156 -7.14 -9.89 -39.82
C ALA A 156 -6.80 -8.71 -40.75
N ARG A 157 -6.02 -7.74 -40.27
CA ARG A 157 -5.52 -6.62 -41.09
C ARG A 157 -4.42 -7.08 -42.05
N LEU A 158 -3.49 -7.92 -41.58
CA LEU A 158 -2.43 -8.50 -42.40
C LEU A 158 -2.99 -9.37 -43.51
N MET A 159 -3.93 -10.28 -43.19
CA MET A 159 -4.61 -11.10 -44.19
C MET A 159 -5.32 -10.24 -45.25
N ARG A 160 -6.01 -9.18 -44.83
CA ARG A 160 -6.64 -8.24 -45.77
C ARG A 160 -5.64 -7.47 -46.63
N LYS A 161 -4.46 -7.14 -46.11
CA LYS A 161 -3.39 -6.53 -46.92
C LYS A 161 -2.83 -7.51 -47.93
N GLY A 162 -2.55 -8.76 -47.52
CA GLY A 162 -2.06 -9.80 -48.43
C GLY A 162 -3.02 -10.06 -49.60
N VAL A 163 -4.32 -10.24 -49.31
CA VAL A 163 -5.33 -10.43 -50.37
C VAL A 163 -5.44 -9.22 -51.29
N LYS A 164 -5.28 -7.99 -50.76
CA LYS A 164 -5.29 -6.78 -51.60
C LYS A 164 -4.06 -6.69 -52.49
N GLU A 165 -2.88 -7.03 -51.97
CA GLU A 165 -1.64 -7.04 -52.72
C GLU A 165 -1.71 -8.05 -53.86
N GLU A 166 -2.14 -9.28 -53.57
CA GLU A 166 -2.33 -10.33 -54.57
C GLU A 166 -3.33 -9.93 -55.66
N ALA A 167 -4.44 -9.26 -55.28
CA ALA A 167 -5.40 -8.74 -56.24
C ALA A 167 -4.83 -7.60 -57.11
N ILE A 168 -3.96 -6.75 -56.56
CA ILE A 168 -3.28 -5.68 -57.32
C ILE A 168 -2.28 -6.30 -58.29
N GLU A 169 -1.46 -7.25 -57.82
CA GLU A 169 -0.47 -7.95 -58.63
C GLU A 169 -1.13 -8.70 -59.80
N LEU A 170 -2.23 -9.40 -59.54
CA LEU A 170 -2.99 -10.10 -60.58
C LEU A 170 -3.55 -9.12 -61.61
N LYS A 171 -4.11 -7.98 -61.16
CA LYS A 171 -4.63 -6.94 -62.04
C LYS A 171 -3.51 -6.34 -62.90
N ASP A 172 -2.38 -5.98 -62.29
CA ASP A 172 -1.25 -5.39 -63.00
C ASP A 172 -0.64 -6.37 -64.02
N SER A 173 -0.53 -7.66 -63.68
CA SER A 173 -0.10 -8.71 -64.60
C SER A 173 -1.05 -8.89 -65.79
N THR A 174 -2.36 -8.90 -65.55
CA THR A 174 -3.36 -8.96 -66.64
C THR A 174 -3.34 -7.70 -67.52
N GLN A 175 -3.06 -6.54 -66.95
CA GLN A 175 -2.94 -5.30 -67.72
C GLN A 175 -1.66 -5.30 -68.57
N GLU A 176 -0.54 -5.77 -68.02
CA GLU A 176 0.72 -5.87 -68.76
C GLU A 176 0.60 -6.84 -69.95
N THR A 177 -0.04 -7.99 -69.76
CA THR A 177 -0.30 -8.97 -70.84
C THR A 177 -1.20 -8.39 -71.92
N LEU A 178 -2.29 -7.72 -71.55
CA LEU A 178 -3.19 -7.06 -72.51
C LEU A 178 -2.48 -5.96 -73.32
N VAL A 179 -1.65 -5.14 -72.67
CA VAL A 179 -0.87 -4.10 -73.38
C VAL A 179 0.15 -4.73 -74.34
N LYS A 180 0.80 -5.84 -73.96
CA LYS A 180 1.71 -6.57 -74.86
C LYS A 180 0.98 -7.10 -76.08
N GLU A 181 -0.19 -7.72 -75.90
CA GLU A 181 -1.02 -8.22 -76.99
C GLU A 181 -1.52 -7.08 -77.90
N GLU A 182 -1.93 -5.94 -77.34
CA GLU A 182 -2.34 -4.75 -78.10
C GLU A 182 -1.18 -4.19 -78.95
N ILE A 183 0.03 -4.11 -78.38
CA ILE A 183 1.23 -3.70 -79.11
C ILE A 183 1.57 -4.69 -80.22
N GLU A 184 1.45 -5.99 -79.97
CA GLU A 184 1.72 -7.03 -80.96
C GLU A 184 0.73 -6.98 -82.12
N GLU A 185 -0.58 -6.87 -81.84
CA GLU A 185 -1.61 -6.78 -82.87
C GLU A 185 -1.49 -5.48 -83.67
N THR A 186 -1.21 -4.35 -83.03
CA THR A 186 -0.98 -3.08 -83.75
C THR A 186 0.27 -3.14 -84.64
N ASN A 187 1.34 -3.80 -84.19
CA ASN A 187 2.53 -4.02 -85.01
C ASN A 187 2.26 -4.98 -86.17
N SER A 188 1.48 -6.04 -85.94
CA SER A 188 1.02 -6.97 -86.98
C SER A 188 0.16 -6.25 -88.03
N SER A 189 -0.78 -5.39 -87.60
CA SER A 189 -1.58 -4.54 -88.47
C SER A 189 -0.70 -3.61 -89.31
N LYS A 190 0.25 -2.89 -88.69
CA LYS A 190 1.18 -2.00 -89.41
C LYS A 190 1.99 -2.76 -90.48
N LYS A 191 2.44 -3.98 -90.19
CA LYS A 191 3.13 -4.83 -91.17
C LYS A 191 2.21 -5.19 -92.34
N ARG A 192 0.98 -5.63 -92.07
CA ARG A 192 -0.04 -5.91 -93.10
C ARG A 192 -0.32 -4.66 -93.95
N ASP A 193 -0.50 -3.51 -93.33
CA ASP A 193 -0.79 -2.25 -94.02
C ASP A 193 0.38 -1.79 -94.91
N SER A 194 1.62 -1.96 -94.43
CA SER A 194 2.82 -1.68 -95.23
C SER A 194 2.87 -2.55 -96.49
N ILE A 195 2.59 -3.84 -96.36
CA ILE A 195 2.55 -4.79 -97.49
C ILE A 195 1.43 -4.39 -98.47
N ILE A 196 0.23 -4.09 -97.97
CA ILE A 196 -0.90 -3.65 -98.80
C ILE A 196 -0.54 -2.36 -99.55
N LYS A 197 0.11 -1.40 -98.88
CA LYS A 197 0.54 -0.13 -99.48
C LYS A 197 1.56 -0.36 -100.59
N GLU A 198 2.52 -1.26 -100.38
CA GLU A 198 3.49 -1.64 -101.40
C GLU A 198 2.81 -2.25 -102.64
N TYR A 199 1.87 -3.19 -102.45
CA TYR A 199 1.11 -3.76 -103.57
C TYR A 199 0.27 -2.71 -104.30
N ARG A 200 -0.41 -1.81 -103.57
CA ARG A 200 -1.17 -0.70 -104.17
C ARG A 200 -0.26 0.21 -105.01
N GLN A 201 0.95 0.48 -104.52
CA GLN A 201 1.92 1.28 -105.26
C GLN A 201 2.36 0.60 -106.55
N ARG A 202 2.73 -0.69 -106.50
CA ARG A 202 3.08 -1.46 -107.72
C ARG A 202 1.94 -1.49 -108.74
N VAL A 203 0.70 -1.62 -108.29
CA VAL A 203 -0.49 -1.56 -109.15
C VAL A 203 -0.68 -0.16 -109.76
N ALA A 204 -0.52 0.90 -108.96
CA ALA A 204 -0.63 2.28 -109.46
C ALA A 204 0.47 2.62 -110.48
N GLU A 205 1.72 2.21 -110.24
CA GLU A 205 2.84 2.35 -111.17
C GLU A 205 2.54 1.65 -112.50
N ARG A 206 2.09 0.38 -112.45
CA ARG A 206 1.74 -0.37 -113.65
C ARG A 206 0.52 0.21 -114.38
N ARG A 207 -0.46 0.75 -113.65
CA ARG A 207 -1.61 1.47 -114.22
C ARG A 207 -1.15 2.74 -114.92
N MET A 208 -0.27 3.55 -114.32
CA MET A 208 0.26 4.77 -114.96
C MET A 208 1.08 4.43 -116.21
N GLU A 209 1.85 3.34 -116.19
CA GLU A 209 2.59 2.87 -117.36
C GLU A 209 1.63 2.42 -118.49
N LEU A 210 0.59 1.66 -118.15
CA LEU A 210 -0.47 1.27 -119.09
C LEU A 210 -1.23 2.48 -119.62
N GLU A 211 -1.55 3.46 -118.78
CA GLU A 211 -2.21 4.70 -119.19
C GLU A 211 -1.32 5.54 -120.11
N ARG A 212 0.00 5.56 -119.87
CA ARG A 212 0.97 6.20 -120.77
C ARG A 212 1.02 5.51 -122.14
N LEU A 213 0.95 4.17 -122.15
CA LEU A 213 0.85 3.39 -123.37
C LEU A 213 -0.50 3.59 -124.06
N GLU A 214 -1.60 3.64 -123.31
CA GLU A 214 -2.96 3.90 -123.80
C GLU A 214 -3.05 5.27 -124.43
N ARG A 215 -2.56 6.34 -123.77
CA ARG A 215 -2.50 7.70 -124.35
C ARG A 215 -1.63 7.79 -125.60
N MET A 216 -0.66 6.88 -125.76
CA MET A 216 0.18 6.80 -126.96
C MET A 216 -0.51 6.01 -128.10
N ILE A 217 -1.39 5.06 -127.78
CA ILE A 217 -2.06 4.16 -128.74
C ILE A 217 -3.46 4.64 -129.12
N PHE A 218 -4.19 5.30 -128.21
CA PHE A 218 -5.57 5.72 -128.36
C PHE A 218 -5.73 7.22 -128.06
N HIS A 219 -5.81 8.05 -129.11
CA HIS A 219 -6.34 9.42 -128.99
C HIS A 219 -7.86 9.36 -129.03
N THR A 220 -8.51 9.14 -127.88
CA THR A 220 -9.98 8.97 -127.82
C THR A 220 -10.72 10.30 -127.65
N ARG A 221 -11.41 10.67 -128.73
CA ARG A 221 -12.51 11.62 -128.88
C ARG A 221 -13.58 11.46 -127.77
N PRO A 222 -14.15 12.56 -127.24
CA PRO A 222 -15.41 12.51 -126.48
C PRO A 222 -16.56 12.13 -127.42
N ARG A 223 -17.37 11.16 -127.02
CA ARG A 223 -18.60 10.75 -127.73
C ARG A 223 -19.80 11.09 -126.85
N ASP A 224 -20.55 12.10 -127.29
CA ASP A 224 -21.90 12.45 -126.86
C ASP A 224 -22.89 11.54 -127.60
N ASP A 225 -23.92 11.00 -126.93
CA ASP A 225 -25.01 10.23 -127.57
C ASP A 225 -26.40 10.71 -127.09
N PHE A 226 -27.03 11.49 -127.97
CA PHE A 226 -28.42 11.47 -128.45
C PHE A 226 -29.64 11.53 -127.51
N GLU A 227 -30.37 12.64 -127.65
CA GLU A 227 -31.82 12.74 -127.48
C GLU A 227 -32.60 11.90 -128.51
N THR A 228 -33.80 11.42 -128.13
CA THR A 228 -34.80 10.96 -129.12
C THR A 228 -36.21 11.39 -128.74
N ARG A 229 -36.77 12.22 -129.63
CA ARG A 229 -38.12 12.79 -129.68
C ARG A 229 -39.13 11.77 -130.22
N GLY A 230 -40.34 11.71 -129.68
CA GLY A 230 -41.46 10.94 -130.26
C GLY A 230 -42.83 11.36 -129.72
N LYS A 231 -43.73 11.78 -130.62
CA LYS A 231 -45.01 12.47 -130.38
C LYS A 231 -46.23 11.54 -130.25
N ASN A 232 -47.17 11.99 -129.41
CA ASN A 232 -48.64 12.04 -129.54
C ASN A 232 -49.47 10.79 -129.88
N ARG A 233 -50.27 10.34 -128.89
CA ARG A 233 -51.68 9.96 -129.07
C ARG A 233 -52.34 9.81 -127.70
N VAL A 234 -53.67 9.93 -127.65
CA VAL A 234 -54.62 9.61 -126.55
C VAL A 234 -55.13 10.83 -125.76
N GLN A 235 -56.04 11.57 -126.39
CA GLN A 235 -56.67 12.80 -125.89
C GLN A 235 -57.99 12.56 -125.13
N VAL A 236 -58.22 11.34 -124.60
CA VAL A 236 -59.45 11.00 -123.84
C VAL A 236 -59.14 10.33 -122.49
N GLN A 237 -57.93 9.81 -122.29
CA GLN A 237 -57.40 9.43 -120.97
C GLN A 237 -56.74 10.63 -120.25
N GLU A 238 -56.40 11.65 -121.02
CA GLU A 238 -55.78 12.91 -120.56
C GLU A 238 -56.68 13.68 -119.60
N ASP A 239 -58.01 13.68 -119.77
CA ASP A 239 -58.87 14.54 -118.96
C ASP A 239 -59.10 13.99 -117.53
N MET A 240 -59.17 12.66 -117.35
CA MET A 240 -59.12 12.05 -116.01
C MET A 240 -57.76 12.20 -115.33
N ILE A 241 -56.67 12.15 -116.11
CA ILE A 241 -55.31 12.36 -115.60
C ILE A 241 -55.09 13.84 -115.26
N LYS A 242 -55.70 14.78 -116.01
CA LYS A 242 -55.65 16.23 -115.76
C LYS A 242 -56.41 16.61 -114.50
N ASP A 243 -57.58 16.03 -114.25
CA ASP A 243 -58.33 16.29 -113.00
C ASP A 243 -57.58 15.76 -111.77
N GLU A 244 -56.98 14.56 -111.87
CA GLU A 244 -56.15 14.02 -110.78
C GLU A 244 -54.83 14.79 -110.62
N LEU A 245 -54.22 15.26 -111.71
CA LEU A 245 -53.08 16.19 -111.69
C LEU A 245 -53.45 17.50 -111.00
N ALA A 246 -54.58 18.10 -111.35
CA ALA A 246 -55.06 19.34 -110.75
C ALA A 246 -55.30 19.18 -109.24
N ARG A 247 -55.86 18.04 -108.82
CA ARG A 247 -56.06 17.71 -107.41
C ARG A 247 -54.72 17.53 -106.66
N LEU A 248 -53.76 16.84 -107.26
CA LEU A 248 -52.42 16.65 -106.70
C LEU A 248 -51.63 17.96 -106.65
N GLU A 249 -51.81 18.82 -107.63
CA GLU A 249 -51.17 20.13 -107.73
C GLU A 249 -51.76 21.12 -106.72
N GLU A 250 -53.08 21.09 -106.49
CA GLU A 250 -53.71 21.83 -105.38
C GLU A 250 -53.21 21.33 -104.01
N ALA A 251 -53.07 20.01 -103.82
CA ALA A 251 -52.51 19.44 -102.61
C ALA A 251 -51.04 19.84 -102.40
N PHE A 252 -50.24 19.89 -103.47
CA PHE A 252 -48.86 20.36 -103.43
C PHE A 252 -48.75 21.85 -103.17
N ALA A 253 -49.65 22.68 -103.74
CA ALA A 253 -49.72 24.10 -103.45
C ALA A 253 -50.07 24.37 -101.97
N LYS A 254 -51.00 23.59 -101.40
CA LYS A 254 -51.30 23.63 -99.96
C LYS A 254 -50.08 23.24 -99.12
N LEU A 255 -49.34 22.20 -99.53
CA LEU A 255 -48.10 21.79 -98.86
C LEU A 255 -47.01 22.85 -98.95
N GLN A 256 -46.79 23.47 -100.11
CA GLN A 256 -45.85 24.58 -100.29
C GLN A 256 -46.21 25.79 -99.42
N ASN A 257 -47.49 26.18 -99.41
CA ASN A 257 -47.96 27.29 -98.59
C ASN A 257 -47.81 27.01 -97.09
N ALA A 258 -48.12 25.79 -96.65
CA ALA A 258 -47.99 25.39 -95.25
C ALA A 258 -46.52 25.25 -94.79
N THR A 259 -45.63 24.84 -95.69
CA THR A 259 -44.19 24.73 -95.40
C THR A 259 -43.41 26.03 -95.68
N GLY A 260 -44.02 27.01 -96.34
CA GLY A 260 -43.41 28.29 -96.70
C GLY A 260 -42.26 28.12 -97.68
N VAL A 261 -42.41 27.24 -98.67
CA VAL A 261 -41.37 26.92 -99.66
C VAL A 261 -41.93 27.11 -101.07
N SER A 262 -41.17 27.79 -101.93
CA SER A 262 -41.64 28.20 -103.27
C SER A 262 -41.47 27.13 -104.36
N ARG A 263 -40.69 26.08 -104.09
CA ARG A 263 -40.44 24.97 -105.03
C ARG A 263 -40.94 23.65 -104.44
N SER A 264 -41.63 22.86 -105.25
CA SER A 264 -42.22 21.57 -104.86
C SER A 264 -41.17 20.59 -104.35
N GLU A 265 -39.98 20.61 -104.95
CA GLU A 265 -38.83 19.77 -104.63
C GLU A 265 -38.26 20.04 -103.22
N GLU A 266 -38.39 21.27 -102.73
CA GLU A 266 -37.80 21.70 -101.45
C GLU A 266 -38.70 21.41 -100.25
N VAL A 267 -40.00 21.17 -100.48
CA VAL A 267 -40.98 20.79 -99.44
C VAL A 267 -40.52 19.55 -98.68
N LEU A 268 -40.08 18.52 -99.41
CA LEU A 268 -39.57 17.27 -98.82
C LEU A 268 -38.33 17.51 -97.98
N ASN A 269 -37.37 18.30 -98.47
CA ASN A 269 -36.14 18.63 -97.75
C ASN A 269 -36.42 19.37 -96.43
N ARG A 270 -37.45 20.23 -96.40
CA ARG A 270 -37.85 20.94 -95.17
C ARG A 270 -38.45 20.00 -94.12
N PHE A 271 -39.27 19.03 -94.53
CA PHE A 271 -39.77 17.99 -93.62
C PHE A 271 -38.66 17.08 -93.10
N LEU A 272 -37.73 16.67 -93.96
CA LEU A 272 -36.56 15.89 -93.56
C LEU A 272 -35.68 16.67 -92.58
N GLY A 273 -35.46 17.96 -92.82
CA GLY A 273 -34.73 18.86 -91.92
C GLY A 273 -35.44 19.05 -90.57
N GLN A 274 -36.77 19.25 -90.56
CA GLN A 274 -37.55 19.34 -89.32
C GLN A 274 -37.52 18.03 -88.53
N LYS A 275 -37.63 16.88 -89.21
CA LYS A 275 -37.53 15.56 -88.58
C LYS A 275 -36.14 15.38 -87.94
N ALA A 276 -35.06 15.70 -88.67
CA ALA A 276 -33.70 15.62 -88.16
C ALA A 276 -33.48 16.54 -86.95
N THR A 277 -33.97 17.79 -87.00
CA THR A 277 -33.90 18.74 -85.87
C THR A 277 -34.68 18.24 -84.67
N LYS A 278 -35.89 17.70 -84.86
CA LYS A 278 -36.70 17.11 -83.80
C LYS A 278 -35.99 15.92 -83.14
N GLU A 279 -35.43 15.01 -83.94
CA GLU A 279 -34.66 13.86 -83.44
C GLU A 279 -33.41 14.31 -82.69
N SER A 280 -32.69 15.31 -83.20
CA SER A 280 -31.50 15.87 -82.54
C SER A 280 -31.83 16.52 -81.20
N LEU A 281 -32.88 17.35 -81.14
CA LEU A 281 -33.36 17.96 -79.89
C LEU A 281 -33.83 16.91 -78.88
N GLN A 282 -34.50 15.85 -79.34
CA GLN A 282 -34.94 14.78 -78.47
C GLN A 282 -33.76 14.01 -77.90
N LYS A 283 -32.73 13.70 -78.71
CA LYS A 283 -31.47 13.11 -78.24
C LYS A 283 -30.77 14.01 -77.22
N MET A 284 -30.66 15.30 -77.50
CA MET A 284 -30.05 16.28 -76.60
C MET A 284 -30.81 16.33 -75.28
N ARG A 285 -32.14 16.42 -75.32
CA ARG A 285 -32.99 16.39 -74.12
C ARG A 285 -32.77 15.12 -73.30
N THR A 286 -32.77 13.94 -73.92
CA THR A 286 -32.53 12.68 -73.21
C THR A 286 -31.13 12.59 -72.62
N ALA A 287 -30.11 13.08 -73.34
CA ALA A 287 -28.74 13.10 -72.86
C ALA A 287 -28.59 14.04 -71.65
N THR A 288 -29.16 15.25 -71.72
CA THR A 288 -29.14 16.21 -70.61
C THR A 288 -29.92 15.69 -69.39
N GLU A 289 -31.05 15.00 -69.59
CA GLU A 289 -31.83 14.39 -68.50
C GLU A 289 -31.04 13.27 -67.80
N GLN A 290 -30.35 12.44 -68.58
CA GLN A 290 -29.48 11.38 -68.04
C GLN A 290 -28.28 11.96 -67.27
N GLU A 291 -27.60 12.96 -67.84
CA GLU A 291 -26.48 13.63 -67.18
C GLU A 291 -26.93 14.30 -65.88
N LYS A 292 -28.08 14.98 -65.89
CA LYS A 292 -28.68 15.55 -64.67
C LYS A 292 -28.92 14.48 -63.62
N MET A 293 -29.48 13.32 -63.98
CA MET A 293 -29.69 12.24 -63.01
C MET A 293 -28.38 11.71 -62.41
N VAL A 294 -27.33 11.56 -63.22
CA VAL A 294 -26.01 11.14 -62.75
C VAL A 294 -25.40 12.17 -61.79
N LEU A 295 -25.48 13.46 -62.13
CA LEU A 295 -24.98 14.54 -61.28
C LEU A 295 -25.77 14.66 -59.97
N GLU A 296 -27.10 14.51 -60.01
CA GLU A 296 -27.95 14.53 -58.81
C GLU A 296 -27.60 13.36 -57.88
N LYS A 297 -27.41 12.16 -58.44
CA LYS A 297 -26.94 10.98 -57.69
C LYS A 297 -25.56 11.22 -57.07
N ARG A 298 -24.62 11.75 -57.85
CA ARG A 298 -23.27 12.04 -57.36
C ARG A 298 -23.28 13.10 -56.26
N ARG A 299 -24.14 14.12 -56.37
CA ARG A 299 -24.36 15.12 -55.32
C ARG A 299 -24.87 14.47 -54.03
N GLN A 300 -25.85 13.57 -54.13
CA GLN A 300 -26.37 12.85 -52.96
C GLN A 300 -25.30 11.98 -52.29
N GLU A 301 -24.50 11.25 -53.07
CA GLU A 301 -23.37 10.44 -52.56
C GLU A 301 -22.35 11.29 -51.81
N LEU A 302 -21.91 12.40 -52.41
CA LEU A 302 -20.95 13.32 -51.78
C LEU A 302 -21.53 13.94 -50.50
N ASN A 303 -22.82 14.29 -50.50
CA ASN A 303 -23.46 14.86 -49.32
C ASN A 303 -23.55 13.83 -48.18
N ALA A 304 -23.85 12.56 -48.50
CA ALA A 304 -23.83 11.47 -47.53
C ALA A 304 -22.43 11.20 -46.98
N GLU A 305 -21.39 11.28 -47.82
CA GLU A 305 -20.00 11.13 -47.38
C GLU A 305 -19.58 12.29 -46.46
N ILE A 306 -19.97 13.53 -46.77
CA ILE A 306 -19.70 14.70 -45.93
C ILE A 306 -20.36 14.52 -44.55
N GLU A 307 -21.63 14.15 -44.49
CA GLU A 307 -22.32 13.93 -43.22
C GLU A 307 -21.67 12.79 -42.43
N MET A 308 -21.34 11.67 -43.07
CA MET A 308 -20.62 10.57 -42.43
C MET A 308 -19.27 11.02 -41.84
N ARG A 309 -18.51 11.82 -42.58
CA ARG A 309 -17.22 12.38 -42.11
C ARG A 309 -17.43 13.31 -40.92
N LYS A 310 -18.41 14.22 -40.95
CA LYS A 310 -18.75 15.10 -39.82
C LYS A 310 -19.04 14.30 -38.55
N PHE A 311 -19.86 13.24 -38.63
CA PHE A 311 -20.16 12.39 -37.48
C PHE A 311 -18.95 11.60 -36.98
N SER A 312 -18.06 11.17 -37.89
CA SER A 312 -16.83 10.50 -37.50
C SER A 312 -15.86 11.44 -36.79
N GLU A 313 -15.73 12.67 -37.29
CA GLU A 313 -14.85 13.69 -36.73
C GLU A 313 -15.32 14.11 -35.33
N THR A 314 -16.61 14.41 -35.15
CA THR A 314 -17.17 14.76 -33.84
C THR A 314 -17.00 13.64 -32.83
N LYS A 315 -17.25 12.39 -33.21
CA LYS A 315 -17.04 11.23 -32.34
C LYS A 315 -15.57 11.07 -31.95
N THR A 316 -14.63 11.22 -32.88
CA THR A 316 -13.20 11.14 -32.56
C THR A 316 -12.74 12.31 -31.70
N ALA A 317 -13.24 13.52 -31.93
CA ALA A 317 -12.91 14.70 -31.14
C ALA A 317 -13.41 14.57 -29.69
N GLU A 318 -14.63 14.06 -29.49
CA GLU A 318 -15.19 13.79 -28.17
C GLU A 318 -14.40 12.71 -27.42
N GLN A 319 -14.07 11.60 -28.09
CA GLN A 319 -13.22 10.56 -27.51
C GLN A 319 -11.82 11.09 -27.15
N ASN A 320 -11.22 11.90 -28.01
CA ASN A 320 -9.93 12.52 -27.74
C ASN A 320 -10.02 13.48 -26.55
N ALA A 321 -11.08 14.29 -26.45
CA ALA A 321 -11.31 15.18 -25.31
C ALA A 321 -11.46 14.40 -24.00
N GLU A 322 -12.17 13.27 -24.01
CA GLU A 322 -12.31 12.39 -22.85
C GLU A 322 -10.96 11.79 -22.41
N VAL A 323 -10.16 11.31 -23.36
CA VAL A 323 -8.82 10.76 -23.08
C VAL A 323 -7.90 11.85 -22.52
N VAL A 324 -7.91 13.04 -23.10
CA VAL A 324 -7.13 14.19 -22.61
C VAL A 324 -7.55 14.56 -21.19
N ALA A 325 -8.85 14.59 -20.89
CA ALA A 325 -9.35 14.86 -19.55
C ALA A 325 -8.87 13.81 -18.52
N LYS A 326 -8.88 12.51 -18.88
CA LYS A 326 -8.36 11.43 -18.03
C LYS A 326 -6.86 11.56 -17.80
N LEU A 327 -6.09 11.88 -18.83
CA LEU A 327 -4.64 12.09 -18.71
C LEU A 327 -4.33 13.30 -17.83
N ASN A 328 -5.07 14.40 -17.97
CA ASN A 328 -4.92 15.58 -17.11
C ASN A 328 -5.20 15.25 -15.64
N LEU A 329 -6.27 14.49 -15.35
CA LEU A 329 -6.56 13.99 -14.00
C LEU A 329 -5.40 13.18 -13.41
N GLN A 330 -4.81 12.28 -14.21
CA GLN A 330 -3.64 11.50 -13.77
C GLN A 330 -2.41 12.38 -13.53
N ILE A 331 -2.17 13.37 -14.40
CA ILE A 331 -1.06 14.32 -14.24
C ILE A 331 -1.23 15.09 -12.93
N ASP A 332 -2.44 15.59 -12.64
CA ASP A 332 -2.71 16.33 -11.40
C ASP A 332 -2.57 15.44 -10.16
N GLU A 333 -2.99 14.18 -10.23
CA GLU A 333 -2.77 13.23 -9.15
C GLU A 333 -1.27 12.99 -8.92
N GLN A 334 -0.48 12.79 -9.99
CA GLN A 334 0.97 12.61 -9.88
C GLN A 334 1.67 13.86 -9.37
N ARG A 335 1.23 15.05 -9.78
CA ARG A 335 1.73 16.33 -9.23
C ARG A 335 1.44 16.43 -7.74
N SER A 336 0.23 16.10 -7.29
CA SER A 336 -0.12 16.08 -5.87
C SER A 336 0.70 15.05 -5.08
N ARG A 337 0.92 13.85 -5.63
CA ARG A 337 1.79 12.82 -5.02
C ARG A 337 3.22 13.34 -4.88
N ARG A 338 3.77 13.91 -5.94
CA ARG A 338 5.10 14.51 -5.96
C ARG A 338 5.23 15.64 -4.93
N GLU A 339 4.28 16.56 -4.89
CA GLU A 339 4.28 17.67 -3.94
C GLU A 339 4.24 17.17 -2.48
N ARG A 340 3.42 16.14 -2.18
CA ARG A 340 3.38 15.52 -0.86
C ARG A 340 4.73 14.88 -0.49
N ALA A 341 5.36 14.16 -1.41
CA ALA A 341 6.67 13.55 -1.19
C ALA A 341 7.78 14.62 -1.02
N GLU A 342 7.77 15.68 -1.83
CA GLU A 342 8.71 16.79 -1.70
C GLU A 342 8.55 17.53 -0.38
N ASN A 343 7.31 17.75 0.08
CA ASN A 343 7.03 18.35 1.39
C ASN A 343 7.49 17.46 2.55
N ALA A 344 7.27 16.14 2.46
CA ALA A 344 7.77 15.18 3.47
C ALA A 344 9.30 15.16 3.50
N SER A 345 9.93 15.08 2.33
CA SER A 345 11.39 15.12 2.17
C SER A 345 11.99 16.42 2.71
N ARG A 346 11.32 17.57 2.49
CA ARG A 346 11.72 18.86 3.06
C ARG A 346 11.71 18.84 4.59
N ARG A 347 10.65 18.32 5.21
CA ARG A 347 10.54 18.17 6.67
C ARG A 347 11.65 17.28 7.24
N ILE A 348 11.97 16.18 6.55
CA ILE A 348 13.05 15.28 6.96
C ILE A 348 14.40 16.00 6.87
N ARG A 349 14.66 16.74 5.79
CA ARG A 349 15.89 17.54 5.67
C ARG A 349 16.01 18.60 6.76
N GLU A 350 14.92 19.30 7.06
CA GLU A 350 14.88 20.29 8.15
C GLU A 350 15.20 19.65 9.50
N LEU A 351 14.59 18.50 9.81
CA LEU A 351 14.87 17.75 11.04
C LEU A 351 16.32 17.24 11.07
N LEU A 352 16.83 16.72 9.94
CA LEU A 352 18.20 16.26 9.83
C LEU A 352 19.15 17.41 10.14
N ASN A 353 18.96 18.58 9.53
CA ASN A 353 19.78 19.77 9.79
C ASN A 353 19.72 20.20 11.27
N GLU A 354 18.57 20.10 11.92
CA GLU A 354 18.43 20.36 13.35
C GLU A 354 19.26 19.37 14.20
N VAL A 355 19.14 18.07 13.92
CA VAL A 355 19.92 17.01 14.57
C VAL A 355 21.42 17.22 14.36
N THR A 356 21.83 17.52 13.13
CA THR A 356 23.22 17.81 12.78
C THR A 356 23.75 19.02 13.54
N GLY A 357 22.95 20.08 13.66
CA GLY A 357 23.29 21.25 14.49
C GLY A 357 23.45 20.92 15.98
N ILE A 358 22.60 20.05 16.53
CA ILE A 358 22.71 19.60 17.93
C ILE A 358 23.98 18.75 18.12
N LEU A 359 24.23 17.79 17.23
CA LEU A 359 25.40 16.92 17.29
C LEU A 359 26.69 17.72 17.14
N TYR A 360 26.73 18.70 16.23
CA TYR A 360 27.87 19.59 16.07
C TYR A 360 28.16 20.39 17.35
N LYS A 361 27.12 20.96 17.99
CA LYS A 361 27.27 21.64 19.30
C LYS A 361 27.76 20.70 20.40
N LEU A 362 27.32 19.43 20.38
CA LEU A 362 27.79 18.42 21.33
C LEU A 362 29.26 18.09 21.08
N CYS A 363 29.66 17.89 19.83
CA CYS A 363 31.05 17.70 19.41
C CYS A 363 31.94 18.88 19.85
N GLU A 364 31.46 20.12 19.73
CA GLU A 364 32.17 21.31 20.19
C GLU A 364 32.36 21.31 21.71
N LYS A 365 31.33 20.92 22.48
CA LYS A 365 31.43 20.78 23.94
C LYS A 365 32.42 19.70 24.37
N PHE A 366 32.40 18.54 23.70
CA PHE A 366 33.39 17.47 23.95
C PHE A 366 34.81 17.93 23.59
N GLN A 367 35.00 18.69 22.50
CA GLN A 367 36.29 19.26 22.17
C GLN A 367 36.78 20.22 23.26
N ARG A 368 35.89 21.09 23.75
CA ARG A 368 36.19 22.03 24.83
C ARG A 368 36.52 21.33 26.14
N TRP A 369 35.79 20.27 26.48
CA TRP A 369 36.07 19.41 27.64
C TRP A 369 37.42 18.69 27.49
N SER A 370 37.72 18.15 26.30
CA SER A 370 39.01 17.52 26.01
C SER A 370 40.16 18.51 26.22
N LEU A 371 40.05 19.73 25.70
CA LEU A 371 41.06 20.79 25.89
C LEU A 371 41.21 21.21 27.37
N THR A 372 40.13 21.30 28.14
CA THR A 372 40.17 21.67 29.57
C THR A 372 40.63 20.54 30.50
N THR A 373 40.50 19.29 30.08
CA THR A 373 40.98 18.12 30.82
C THR A 373 42.44 17.77 30.45
N GLN A 374 42.82 18.00 29.19
CA GLN A 374 44.19 17.84 28.67
C GLN A 374 45.17 18.88 29.22
N ASP A 375 44.69 20.05 29.67
CA ASP A 375 45.51 21.03 30.40
C ASP A 375 45.95 20.54 31.80
N ARG A 376 45.35 19.42 32.29
CA ARG A 376 45.77 18.75 33.54
C ARG A 376 46.74 17.59 33.32
N PHE A 377 46.87 17.07 32.10
CA PHE A 377 47.78 15.98 31.73
C PHE A 377 48.39 16.27 30.36
N ARG A 378 49.54 16.94 30.36
CA ARG A 378 50.30 17.32 29.17
C ARG A 378 50.92 16.09 28.51
N HIS A 379 50.22 15.47 27.56
CA HIS A 379 50.86 14.76 26.45
C HIS A 379 50.10 14.98 25.13
N VAL A 380 50.91 15.21 24.10
CA VAL A 380 50.56 15.62 22.74
C VAL A 380 49.91 14.45 22.02
N THR A 381 48.67 14.63 21.57
CA THR A 381 48.14 13.89 20.41
C THR A 381 47.35 14.87 19.54
N ASP A 382 47.74 14.96 18.28
CA ASP A 382 47.12 15.81 17.26
C ASP A 382 45.67 15.35 17.04
N THR A 383 44.75 16.01 17.74
CA THR A 383 43.32 15.81 17.52
C THR A 383 42.92 16.63 16.30
N PRO A 384 42.33 16.03 15.24
CA PRO A 384 41.93 16.76 14.06
C PRO A 384 40.98 17.90 14.44
N LEU A 385 41.37 19.13 14.13
CA LEU A 385 40.53 20.32 14.30
C LEU A 385 39.25 20.16 13.46
N LEU A 386 38.17 20.67 14.03
CA LEU A 386 36.81 20.67 13.48
C LEU A 386 36.71 21.35 12.08
N GLU A 387 37.79 21.96 11.59
CA GLU A 387 37.88 22.74 10.35
C GLU A 387 37.72 21.93 9.06
N ASN A 388 37.86 20.60 9.07
CA ASN A 388 37.80 19.79 7.85
C ASN A 388 36.47 19.04 7.62
N ILE A 389 35.49 19.14 8.53
CA ILE A 389 34.21 18.43 8.39
C ILE A 389 33.16 19.40 7.86
N LYS A 390 32.64 19.12 6.67
CA LYS A 390 31.49 19.85 6.12
C LYS A 390 30.30 19.66 7.05
N MET A 391 29.70 20.78 7.48
CA MET A 391 28.55 20.83 8.39
C MET A 391 27.32 20.02 7.91
N ASP A 392 27.28 19.64 6.64
CA ASP A 392 26.18 18.90 6.01
C ASP A 392 26.25 17.38 6.17
N ASP A 393 27.38 16.80 6.60
CA ASP A 393 27.51 15.35 6.74
C ASP A 393 27.25 14.87 8.17
N THR A 394 25.97 14.59 8.42
CA THR A 394 25.47 14.10 9.72
C THR A 394 26.16 12.80 10.15
N LEU A 395 26.49 11.91 9.21
CA LEU A 395 27.13 10.62 9.52
C LEU A 395 28.58 10.83 9.95
N ALA A 396 29.33 11.67 9.24
CA ALA A 396 30.69 12.03 9.62
C ALA A 396 30.76 12.66 11.02
N ILE A 397 29.77 13.49 11.39
CA ILE A 397 29.68 14.08 12.74
C ILE A 397 29.38 13.02 13.81
N ILE A 398 28.50 12.05 13.53
CA ILE A 398 28.20 10.93 14.44
C ILE A 398 29.43 10.06 14.67
N GLU A 399 30.15 9.70 13.60
CA GLU A 399 31.39 8.92 13.71
C GLU A 399 32.47 9.66 14.50
N LEU A 400 32.65 10.96 14.26
CA LEU A 400 33.57 11.79 15.04
C LEU A 400 33.18 11.80 16.53
N LEU A 401 31.90 11.99 16.83
CA LEU A 401 31.41 11.98 18.22
C LEU A 401 31.66 10.62 18.88
N GLY A 402 31.36 9.53 18.18
CA GLY A 402 31.59 8.16 18.66
C GLY A 402 33.05 7.90 18.99
N ASN A 403 33.97 8.33 18.12
CA ASN A 403 35.41 8.23 18.35
C ASN A 403 35.85 9.06 19.57
N LYS A 404 35.32 10.27 19.75
CA LYS A 404 35.64 11.13 20.90
C LYS A 404 35.11 10.58 22.22
N VAL A 405 33.88 10.05 22.25
CA VAL A 405 33.30 9.42 23.45
C VAL A 405 34.11 8.19 23.85
N LYS A 406 34.51 7.36 22.87
CA LYS A 406 35.36 6.20 23.10
C LYS A 406 36.71 6.59 23.72
N HIS A 407 37.37 7.60 23.15
CA HIS A 407 38.63 8.12 23.69
C HIS A 407 38.47 8.65 25.13
N GLY A 408 37.41 9.41 25.41
CA GLY A 408 37.11 9.89 26.76
C GLY A 408 36.89 8.76 27.77
N MET A 409 36.19 7.69 27.37
CA MET A 409 36.02 6.50 28.20
C MET A 409 37.34 5.75 28.45
N ASP A 410 38.21 5.63 27.45
CA ASP A 410 39.51 4.99 27.58
C ASP A 410 40.43 5.77 28.55
N VAL A 411 40.39 7.11 28.52
CA VAL A 411 41.13 7.98 29.46
C VAL A 411 40.61 7.83 30.89
N LEU A 412 39.28 7.77 31.08
CA LEU A 412 38.68 7.54 32.40
C LEU A 412 38.99 6.15 32.95
N ASN A 413 38.94 5.11 32.12
CA ASN A 413 39.32 3.75 32.51
C ASN A 413 40.83 3.63 32.82
N ALA A 414 41.69 4.38 32.11
CA ALA A 414 43.12 4.42 32.41
C ALA A 414 43.41 5.14 33.73
N SER A 415 42.64 6.17 34.07
CA SER A 415 42.69 6.83 35.38
C SER A 415 42.31 5.89 36.52
N ASP A 416 41.26 5.08 36.35
CA ASP A 416 40.84 4.09 37.35
C ASP A 416 41.93 3.04 37.59
N LYS A 417 42.56 2.53 36.52
CA LYS A 417 43.70 1.61 36.63
C LYS A 417 44.90 2.23 37.33
N TYR A 418 45.18 3.52 37.10
CA TYR A 418 46.27 4.22 37.78
C TYR A 418 46.00 4.35 39.29
N LEU A 419 44.75 4.61 39.67
CA LEU A 419 44.31 4.66 41.06
C LEU A 419 44.44 3.29 41.75
N GLU A 420 44.08 2.22 41.05
CA GLU A 420 44.17 0.83 41.52
C GLU A 420 45.64 0.39 41.73
N THR A 421 46.55 0.77 40.81
CA THR A 421 47.99 0.50 40.97
C THR A 421 48.65 1.27 42.12
N MET A 422 48.12 2.45 42.47
CA MET A 422 48.59 3.22 43.62
C MET A 422 48.13 2.59 44.95
N ASP A 423 46.92 2.03 44.98
CA ASP A 423 46.39 1.29 46.13
C ASP A 423 47.14 -0.04 46.35
N GLU A 424 47.45 -0.78 45.27
CA GLU A 424 48.29 -1.99 45.34
C GLU A 424 49.71 -1.70 45.81
N ALA A 425 50.33 -0.60 45.36
CA ALA A 425 51.66 -0.20 45.82
C ALA A 425 51.70 0.26 47.29
N LEU A 426 50.58 0.72 47.84
CA LEU A 426 50.42 1.01 49.28
C LEU A 426 50.15 -0.27 50.09
N LEU A 427 49.43 -1.23 49.52
CA LEU A 427 49.19 -2.54 50.13
C LEU A 427 50.48 -3.38 50.24
N ASP A 428 51.30 -3.41 49.20
CA ASP A 428 52.55 -4.19 49.14
C ASP A 428 53.60 -3.67 50.15
N LYS A 429 53.60 -2.36 50.43
CA LYS A 429 54.42 -1.73 51.49
C LYS A 429 53.92 -2.05 52.91
N LEU A 430 52.65 -2.39 53.09
CA LEU A 430 52.07 -2.80 54.36
C LEU A 430 52.31 -4.31 54.59
N GLU A 431 52.26 -5.10 53.53
CA GLU A 431 52.44 -6.55 53.58
C GLU A 431 53.91 -6.97 53.80
N THR A 432 54.87 -6.20 53.25
CA THR A 432 56.31 -6.40 53.52
C THR A 432 56.74 -6.17 54.97
N LEU A 433 55.93 -5.51 55.79
CA LEU A 433 56.12 -5.42 57.25
C LEU A 433 55.46 -6.57 58.03
N SER A 434 54.58 -7.35 57.39
CA SER A 434 53.74 -8.35 58.06
C SER A 434 54.15 -9.81 57.78
N ILE A 435 54.90 -10.08 56.71
CA ILE A 435 55.41 -11.42 56.38
C ILE A 435 56.73 -11.69 57.13
N ALA A 436 56.65 -11.78 58.45
CA ALA A 436 57.66 -12.44 59.28
C ALA A 436 57.01 -13.54 60.14
N THR A 437 56.05 -14.29 59.59
CA THR A 437 55.60 -15.61 60.10
C THR A 437 54.70 -16.29 59.07
N THR A 438 55.24 -17.22 58.26
CA THR A 438 54.41 -18.08 57.39
C THR A 438 54.60 -19.55 57.77
N SER A 439 53.47 -20.25 57.92
CA SER A 439 53.38 -21.71 58.07
C SER A 439 52.39 -22.25 57.03
N VAL A 440 52.96 -22.81 55.95
CA VAL A 440 52.77 -24.18 55.43
C VAL A 440 51.34 -24.75 55.22
N GLU A 441 51.06 -24.97 53.91
CA GLU A 441 50.43 -26.13 53.22
C GLU A 441 48.91 -26.34 53.03
N GLY A 442 48.58 -26.55 51.74
CA GLY A 442 47.72 -27.64 51.24
C GLY A 442 46.37 -27.18 50.64
N ARG A 443 45.78 -27.77 49.59
CA ARG A 443 46.13 -28.81 48.59
C ARG A 443 44.96 -28.86 47.59
N THR A 444 45.25 -29.16 46.32
CA THR A 444 44.34 -29.33 45.18
C THR A 444 43.57 -30.67 45.19
N MET A 445 42.36 -30.75 44.57
CA MET A 445 41.88 -31.83 43.66
C MET A 445 40.41 -31.67 43.17
N ARG A 446 40.26 -31.72 41.82
CA ARG A 446 39.20 -32.20 40.87
C ARG A 446 37.72 -32.44 41.28
N VAL A 447 36.78 -32.20 40.34
CA VAL A 447 36.06 -33.20 39.47
C VAL A 447 34.95 -32.53 38.63
N ASN A 448 34.80 -32.95 37.35
CA ASN A 448 33.83 -32.54 36.33
C ASN A 448 32.39 -33.05 36.56
N SER A 449 31.36 -32.35 36.04
CA SER A 449 30.22 -32.90 35.24
C SER A 449 29.13 -31.84 34.97
N GLY A 450 28.61 -31.74 33.73
CA GLY A 450 27.29 -31.15 33.45
C GLY A 450 27.15 -30.34 32.15
N GLY A 451 27.07 -31.00 31.00
CA GLY A 451 26.66 -30.38 29.72
C GLY A 451 25.13 -30.31 29.55
N PRO A 452 24.60 -29.34 28.77
CA PRO A 452 23.14 -29.12 28.66
C PRO A 452 22.43 -30.03 27.65
N LEU A 453 21.26 -30.50 28.08
CA LEU A 453 20.22 -31.19 27.32
C LEU A 453 19.48 -30.19 26.41
N PHE A 454 19.80 -30.09 25.12
CA PHE A 454 18.87 -29.91 23.98
C PHE A 454 19.68 -29.86 22.65
N PRO A 455 19.20 -30.46 21.55
CA PRO A 455 19.92 -30.45 20.27
C PRO A 455 19.90 -29.05 19.64
N ARG A 456 21.08 -28.54 19.30
CA ARG A 456 21.26 -27.34 18.46
C ARG A 456 21.01 -27.74 17.00
N PHE A 457 19.96 -27.21 16.38
CA PHE A 457 19.74 -27.38 14.95
C PHE A 457 20.83 -26.66 14.13
N PRO A 458 21.25 -27.21 12.99
CA PRO A 458 22.28 -26.61 12.15
C PRO A 458 21.75 -25.36 11.44
N SER A 459 22.45 -24.24 11.59
CA SER A 459 22.24 -23.06 10.75
C SER A 459 22.71 -23.36 9.33
N CYS A 460 21.79 -23.31 8.38
CA CYS A 460 22.09 -23.28 6.96
C CYS A 460 22.85 -21.99 6.65
N ALA A 461 24.08 -22.11 6.15
CA ALA A 461 24.77 -21.01 5.50
C ALA A 461 24.18 -20.85 4.09
N THR A 462 23.49 -19.75 3.83
CA THR A 462 23.16 -19.32 2.47
C THR A 462 23.79 -17.95 2.25
N LEU A 463 24.67 -17.90 1.24
CA LEU A 463 25.30 -16.70 0.73
C LEU A 463 24.23 -15.69 0.31
N ALA A 464 24.37 -14.46 0.79
CA ALA A 464 23.53 -13.34 0.39
C ALA A 464 23.91 -12.85 -1.00
N ALA A 465 22.91 -12.71 -1.88
CA ALA A 465 22.91 -11.81 -3.03
C ALA A 465 21.83 -10.73 -2.77
N PRO A 466 22.01 -9.49 -3.26
CA PRO A 466 21.37 -8.31 -2.71
C PRO A 466 19.88 -8.24 -3.09
N LEU A 467 19.01 -7.99 -2.11
CA LEU A 467 17.59 -7.74 -2.32
C LEU A 467 17.31 -6.24 -2.14
N SER A 468 16.81 -5.66 -3.22
CA SER A 468 16.11 -4.38 -3.40
C SER A 468 15.53 -3.71 -2.14
N GLU A 469 15.85 -2.42 -1.97
CA GLU A 469 15.21 -1.46 -1.06
C GLU A 469 13.83 -1.06 -1.59
N ASP A 470 12.76 -1.70 -1.12
CA ASP A 470 11.44 -1.04 -1.01
C ASP A 470 10.57 -1.86 -0.03
N GLU A 471 10.80 -1.68 1.27
CA GLU A 471 9.92 -2.18 2.33
C GLU A 471 9.29 -0.96 3.01
N ASP A 472 7.99 -0.80 2.79
CA ASP A 472 7.16 0.22 3.42
C ASP A 472 7.32 0.19 4.95
N GLU A 473 7.61 1.38 5.49
CA GLU A 473 7.88 1.62 6.91
C GLU A 473 6.69 1.21 7.79
N VAL A 474 6.80 0.04 8.43
CA VAL A 474 5.83 -0.45 9.42
C VAL A 474 5.74 0.54 10.59
N PRO A 475 4.56 1.11 10.90
CA PRO A 475 4.43 2.10 11.96
C PRO A 475 4.85 1.53 13.32
N SER A 476 5.90 2.12 13.90
CA SER A 476 6.42 1.76 15.23
C SER A 476 5.31 1.66 16.27
N ARG A 477 5.40 0.67 17.16
CA ARG A 477 4.49 0.42 18.30
C ARG A 477 4.11 1.70 19.07
N ASN A 478 5.01 2.67 19.12
CA ASN A 478 4.79 3.95 19.80
C ASN A 478 3.85 4.90 19.03
N ALA A 479 3.78 4.80 17.70
CA ALA A 479 2.83 5.53 16.86
C ALA A 479 1.41 4.96 17.03
N LEU A 480 1.28 3.62 17.00
CA LEU A 480 0.01 2.94 17.26
C LEU A 480 -0.53 3.26 18.66
N LYS A 481 0.34 3.30 19.67
CA LYS A 481 -0.04 3.63 21.05
C LYS A 481 -0.54 5.07 21.18
N ARG A 482 0.08 6.03 20.48
CA ARG A 482 -0.37 7.44 20.47
C ARG A 482 -1.71 7.61 19.76
N GLN A 483 -1.92 6.94 18.63
CA GLN A 483 -3.19 6.98 17.91
C GLN A 483 -4.34 6.37 18.72
N ALA A 484 -4.08 5.26 19.43
CA ALA A 484 -5.05 4.65 20.33
C ALA A 484 -5.42 5.57 21.50
N GLN A 485 -4.45 6.27 22.09
CA GLN A 485 -4.71 7.21 23.18
C GLN A 485 -5.56 8.40 22.72
N LEU A 486 -5.27 8.97 21.54
CA LEU A 486 -6.07 10.03 20.92
C LEU A 486 -7.53 9.60 20.67
N LEU A 487 -7.75 8.35 20.26
CA LEU A 487 -9.10 7.80 20.07
C LEU A 487 -9.87 7.62 21.38
N VAL A 488 -9.19 7.27 22.47
CA VAL A 488 -9.81 7.16 23.80
C VAL A 488 -10.15 8.55 24.36
N ASP A 489 -9.23 9.51 24.22
CA ASP A 489 -9.40 10.88 24.73
C ASP A 489 -10.51 11.65 23.97
N THR A 490 -10.67 11.38 22.68
CA THR A 490 -11.77 11.97 21.88
C THR A 490 -13.13 11.37 22.20
N LYS A 491 -13.21 10.09 22.61
CA LYS A 491 -14.46 9.43 22.99
C LYS A 491 -14.88 9.67 24.44
N SER A 492 -13.96 9.99 25.34
CA SER A 492 -14.30 10.32 26.74
C SER A 492 -15.04 11.67 26.87
N ARG A 493 -14.88 12.58 25.89
CA ARG A 493 -15.56 13.90 25.87
C ARG A 493 -17.04 13.87 25.42
N ARG A 494 -17.57 12.78 24.85
CA ARG A 494 -18.95 12.68 24.35
C ARG A 494 -19.87 11.76 25.18
N LYS A 495 -19.82 11.85 26.51
CA LYS A 495 -20.88 11.30 27.37
C LYS A 495 -21.42 12.38 28.30
N GLY A 496 -22.47 13.06 27.83
CA GLY A 496 -23.17 14.07 28.60
C GLY A 496 -24.35 14.65 27.81
N PHE A 497 -25.29 13.82 27.37
CA PHE A 497 -26.63 14.29 27.00
C PHE A 497 -27.66 13.29 27.52
N THR A 498 -28.22 13.62 28.67
CA THR A 498 -29.39 12.99 29.26
C THR A 498 -30.63 13.49 28.53
N PHE A 499 -31.38 12.59 27.87
CA PHE A 499 -32.76 12.86 27.47
C PHE A 499 -33.63 12.76 28.73
N ARG A 500 -34.21 13.89 29.17
CA ARG A 500 -35.34 13.87 30.10
C ARG A 500 -36.58 13.41 29.34
N ARG A 501 -37.34 12.54 29.98
CA ARG A 501 -38.72 12.17 29.62
C ARG A 501 -39.67 13.05 30.40
#